data_AF-A0A9X1RIT5-F1
#
_entry.id   AF-A0A9X1RIT5-F1
#
_cell.length_a   1.000
_cell.length_b   1.000
_cell.length_c   1.000
_cell.angle_alpha   90.00
_cell.angle_beta   90.00
_cell.angle_gamma   90.00
#
_symmetry.space_group_name_H-M   'P 1'
#
loop_
_entity.id
_entity.type
_entity.pdbx_description
1 polymer ?
#
loop_
_entity_poly.entity_id
_entity_poly.type
_entity_poly.pdbx_seq_one_letter_code
_entity_poly.pdbx_strand_id
1 'polypeptide(L)'
;MDAEIAAILNQEGFVAARGCAFKGENVRLLRTRWGIPTVKINGVDKNPMRWPDGSFSIQGAAAELGVTPQTVFDYLARGMLAGRQLTKGQPWQIELSDEQISQLRNRVQHTKRSKEEAS
;
A
#
# COMPACT_ATOMS: atom_id res chain seq x y z
N MET A 1 4.96 12.22 -1.41
CA MET A 1 4.08 12.40 -2.59
C MET A 1 3.35 13.74 -2.50
N ASP A 2 2.02 13.82 -2.30
CA ASP A 2 1.33 15.13 -2.26
C ASP A 2 1.70 15.99 -1.04
N ALA A 3 2.01 15.34 0.09
CA ALA A 3 2.49 16.03 1.29
C ALA A 3 3.88 16.64 1.10
N GLU A 4 4.76 16.00 0.32
CA GLU A 4 6.08 16.54 -0.01
C GLU A 4 5.96 17.71 -0.98
N ILE A 5 5.10 17.60 -1.99
CA ILE A 5 4.77 18.72 -2.89
C ILE A 5 4.24 19.90 -2.07
N ALA A 6 3.33 19.66 -1.11
CA ALA A 6 2.82 20.70 -0.22
C ALA A 6 3.93 21.35 0.61
N ALA A 7 4.87 20.55 1.14
CA ALA A 7 6.01 21.07 1.90
C ALA A 7 6.92 21.96 1.04
N ILE A 8 7.23 21.53 -0.19
CA ILE A 8 8.05 22.30 -1.14
C ILE A 8 7.35 23.62 -1.51
N LEU A 9 6.06 23.58 -1.86
CA LEU A 9 5.28 24.79 -2.18
C LEU A 9 5.30 25.81 -1.02
N ASN A 10 5.14 25.33 0.22
CA ASN A 10 5.20 26.19 1.40
C ASN A 10 6.61 26.75 1.63
N GLN A 11 7.65 25.94 1.41
CA GLN A 11 9.04 26.35 1.54
C GLN A 11 9.43 27.41 0.51
N GLU A 12 8.88 27.32 -0.70
CA GLU A 12 9.06 28.30 -1.78
C GLU A 12 8.20 29.58 -1.59
N GLY A 13 7.37 29.63 -0.55
CA GLY A 13 6.55 30.80 -0.20
C GLY A 13 5.21 30.89 -0.93
N PHE A 14 4.79 29.84 -1.64
CA PHE A 14 3.45 29.80 -2.22
C PHE A 14 2.39 29.64 -1.13
N VAL A 15 1.23 30.28 -1.34
CA VAL A 15 0.08 30.20 -0.43
C VAL A 15 -1.13 29.59 -1.13
N ALA A 16 -1.87 28.77 -0.38
CA ALA A 16 -3.15 28.24 -0.84
C ALA A 16 -4.28 29.29 -0.68
N ALA A 17 -5.50 28.92 -1.09
CA ALA A 17 -6.65 29.81 -1.01
C ALA A 17 -6.86 30.36 0.41
N ARG A 18 -7.18 31.65 0.51
CA ARG A 18 -7.31 32.40 1.79
C ARG A 18 -6.00 32.55 2.57
N GLY A 19 -4.84 32.44 1.90
CA GLY A 19 -3.54 32.70 2.51
C GLY A 19 -3.08 31.62 3.50
N CYS A 20 -3.63 30.41 3.42
CA CYS A 20 -3.21 29.31 4.29
C CYS A 20 -2.08 28.49 3.65
N ALA A 21 -1.39 27.70 4.48
CA ALA A 21 -0.39 26.75 4.00
C ALA A 21 -1.01 25.63 3.16
N PHE A 22 -0.27 25.15 2.16
CA PHE A 22 -0.61 23.93 1.44
C PHE A 22 -0.59 22.72 2.37
N LYS A 23 -1.58 21.84 2.17
CA LYS A 23 -1.66 20.51 2.77
C LYS A 23 -1.69 19.47 1.64
N GLY A 24 -1.22 18.25 1.93
CA GLY A 24 -1.23 17.17 0.95
C GLY A 24 -2.63 16.89 0.36
N GLU A 25 -3.68 17.02 1.16
CA GLU A 25 -5.07 16.86 0.69
C GLU A 25 -5.47 17.90 -0.37
N ASN A 26 -5.05 19.16 -0.21
CA ASN A 26 -5.35 20.25 -1.13
C ASN A 26 -4.56 20.07 -2.43
N VAL A 27 -3.29 19.67 -2.32
CA VAL A 27 -2.44 19.36 -3.48
C VAL A 27 -3.02 18.21 -4.29
N ARG A 28 -3.46 17.12 -3.63
CA ARG A 28 -4.13 16.00 -4.28
C ARG A 28 -5.37 16.46 -5.06
N LEU A 29 -6.22 17.27 -4.43
CA LEU A 29 -7.44 17.79 -5.04
C LEU A 29 -7.13 18.66 -6.28
N LEU A 30 -6.17 19.58 -6.18
CA LEU A 30 -5.76 20.45 -7.28
C LEU A 30 -5.17 19.66 -8.45
N ARG A 31 -4.28 18.71 -8.17
CA ARG A 31 -3.72 17.80 -9.18
C ARG A 31 -4.83 17.05 -9.92
N THR A 32 -5.80 16.47 -9.20
CA THR A 32 -6.93 15.78 -9.82
C THR A 32 -7.77 16.73 -10.68
N ARG A 33 -8.09 17.93 -10.18
CA ARG A 33 -8.89 18.92 -10.91
C ARG A 33 -8.21 19.38 -12.20
N TRP A 34 -6.89 19.44 -12.23
CA TRP A 34 -6.10 19.87 -13.38
C TRP A 34 -5.53 18.72 -14.21
N GLY A 35 -5.92 17.47 -13.93
CA GLY A 35 -5.47 16.31 -14.70
C GLY A 35 -3.98 15.98 -14.54
N ILE A 36 -3.34 16.43 -13.45
CA ILE A 36 -1.92 16.17 -13.19
C ILE A 36 -1.78 14.77 -12.56
N PRO A 37 -1.15 13.80 -13.24
CA PRO A 37 -1.07 12.42 -12.77
C PRO A 37 -0.11 12.27 -11.59
N THR A 38 -0.43 11.39 -10.65
CA THR A 38 0.44 11.15 -9.48
C THR A 38 1.62 10.29 -9.88
N VAL A 39 2.81 10.57 -9.32
CA VAL A 39 3.99 9.73 -9.55
C VAL A 39 3.93 8.54 -8.61
N LYS A 40 3.53 7.38 -9.12
CA LYS A 40 3.62 6.10 -8.43
C LYS A 40 4.66 5.20 -9.08
N ILE A 41 5.18 4.22 -8.32
CA ILE A 41 6.15 3.24 -8.84
C ILE A 41 5.58 2.37 -9.99
N ASN A 42 4.25 2.31 -10.12
CA ASN A 42 3.52 1.68 -11.22
C ASN A 42 2.92 2.69 -12.21
N GLY A 43 3.28 3.97 -12.13
CA GLY A 43 2.68 5.03 -12.94
C GLY A 43 1.16 5.11 -12.74
N VAL A 44 0.41 4.90 -13.82
CA VAL A 44 -1.07 4.89 -13.85
C VAL A 44 -1.66 3.47 -13.97
N ASP A 45 -0.82 2.45 -14.12
CA ASP A 45 -1.24 1.08 -14.35
C ASP A 45 -1.74 0.42 -13.05
N LYS A 46 -2.28 -0.80 -13.16
CA LYS A 46 -2.59 -1.61 -11.97
C LYS A 46 -1.29 -2.13 -11.36
N ASN A 47 -1.26 -2.33 -10.05
CA ASN A 47 -0.12 -2.97 -9.39
C ASN A 47 0.04 -4.40 -9.96
N PRO A 48 1.26 -4.84 -10.29
CA PRO A 48 1.49 -6.22 -10.69
C PRO A 48 1.29 -7.16 -9.48
N MET A 49 1.13 -8.46 -9.71
CA MET A 49 1.14 -9.44 -8.60
C MET A 49 2.52 -9.45 -7.92
N ARG A 50 3.58 -9.38 -8.72
CA ARG A 50 4.96 -9.34 -8.27
C ARG A 50 5.69 -8.18 -8.94
N TRP A 51 6.43 -7.42 -8.15
CA TRP A 51 7.30 -6.35 -8.64
C TRP A 51 8.56 -6.93 -9.30
N PRO A 52 9.28 -6.16 -10.13
CA PRO A 52 10.51 -6.62 -10.77
C PRO A 52 11.60 -7.08 -9.80
N ASP A 53 11.61 -6.55 -8.58
CA ASP A 53 12.54 -6.95 -7.50
C ASP A 53 12.11 -8.22 -6.75
N GLY A 54 11.02 -8.87 -7.18
CA GLY A 54 10.48 -10.07 -6.56
C GLY A 54 9.59 -9.83 -5.34
N SER A 55 9.44 -8.60 -4.86
CA SER A 55 8.47 -8.30 -3.81
C SER A 55 7.03 -8.43 -4.33
N PHE A 56 6.09 -8.73 -3.44
CA PHE A 56 4.68 -8.87 -3.80
C PHE A 56 3.92 -7.55 -3.63
N SER A 57 2.92 -7.30 -4.47
CA SER A 57 1.88 -6.31 -4.14
C SER A 57 0.91 -6.88 -3.10
N ILE A 58 0.03 -6.04 -2.55
CA ILE A 58 -1.05 -6.52 -1.66
C ILE A 58 -1.88 -7.63 -2.33
N GLN A 59 -2.23 -7.47 -3.61
CA GLN A 59 -3.01 -8.46 -4.35
C GLN A 59 -2.20 -9.74 -4.59
N GLY A 60 -0.92 -9.61 -4.94
CA GLY A 60 -0.04 -10.76 -5.11
C GLY A 60 0.14 -11.55 -3.82
N ALA A 61 0.39 -10.87 -2.70
CA ALA A 61 0.53 -11.50 -1.39
C ALA A 61 -0.78 -12.17 -0.94
N ALA A 62 -1.93 -11.55 -1.21
CA ALA A 62 -3.23 -12.13 -0.90
C ALA A 62 -3.47 -13.43 -1.68
N ALA A 63 -3.18 -13.41 -2.98
CA ALA A 63 -3.28 -14.59 -3.85
C ALA A 63 -2.29 -15.68 -3.40
N GLU A 64 -1.05 -15.31 -3.10
CA GLU A 64 -0.03 -16.23 -2.62
C GLU A 64 -0.46 -16.88 -1.30
N LEU A 65 -0.94 -16.11 -0.33
CA LEU A 65 -1.30 -16.65 0.99
C LEU A 65 -2.71 -17.31 1.03
N GLY A 66 -3.51 -17.18 -0.02
CA GLY A 66 -4.90 -17.66 -0.05
C GLY A 66 -5.82 -16.91 0.92
N VAL A 67 -5.58 -15.61 1.11
CA VAL A 67 -6.31 -14.71 2.02
C VAL A 67 -6.86 -13.49 1.28
N THR A 68 -7.62 -12.64 1.97
CA THR A 68 -8.10 -11.38 1.38
C THR A 68 -7.02 -10.29 1.42
N PRO A 69 -7.07 -9.28 0.53
CA PRO A 69 -6.23 -8.07 0.64
C PRO A 69 -6.29 -7.39 2.01
N GLN A 70 -7.46 -7.38 2.65
CA GLN A 70 -7.63 -6.81 3.98
C GLN A 70 -6.80 -7.57 5.03
N THR A 71 -6.79 -8.90 4.96
CA THR A 71 -5.98 -9.73 5.84
C THR A 71 -4.48 -9.45 5.67
N VAL A 72 -4.02 -9.17 4.45
CA VAL A 72 -2.64 -8.76 4.20
C VAL A 72 -2.33 -7.42 4.88
N PHE A 73 -3.23 -6.43 4.80
CA PHE A 73 -3.09 -5.18 5.54
C PHE A 73 -3.04 -5.41 7.05
N ASP A 74 -3.88 -6.30 7.58
CA ASP A 74 -3.89 -6.63 9.01
C ASP A 74 -2.57 -7.29 9.44
N TYR A 75 -2.00 -8.16 8.60
CA TYR A 75 -0.69 -8.77 8.87
C TYR A 75 0.45 -7.75 8.85
N LEU A 76 0.43 -6.80 7.91
CA LEU A 76 1.39 -5.69 7.89
C LEU A 76 1.25 -4.82 9.15
N ALA A 77 0.02 -4.48 9.55
CA ALA A 77 -0.24 -3.68 10.75
C ALA A 77 0.20 -4.38 12.05
N ARG A 78 0.15 -5.71 12.09
CA ARG A 78 0.58 -6.54 13.22
C ARG A 78 2.07 -6.93 13.16
N GLY A 79 2.81 -6.52 12.13
CA GLY A 79 4.22 -6.88 11.94
C GLY A 79 4.46 -8.36 11.60
N MET A 80 3.41 -9.08 11.18
CA MET A 80 3.53 -10.48 10.74
C MET A 80 4.11 -10.59 9.32
N LEU A 81 3.94 -9.54 8.52
CA LEU A 81 4.56 -9.39 7.21
C LEU A 81 5.49 -8.19 7.19
N ALA A 82 6.63 -8.34 6.54
CA ALA A 82 7.50 -7.23 6.21
C ALA A 82 7.05 -6.63 4.87
N GLY A 83 6.88 -5.32 4.84
CA GLY A 83 6.56 -4.61 3.63
C GLY A 83 7.03 -3.17 3.73
N ARG A 84 7.29 -2.58 2.57
CA ARG A 84 7.71 -1.18 2.46
C ARG A 84 6.87 -0.44 1.45
N GLN A 85 6.74 0.86 1.67
CA GLN A 85 6.29 1.82 0.68
C GLN A 85 7.45 2.78 0.45
N LEU A 86 7.74 3.12 -0.81
CA LEU A 86 8.81 4.08 -1.13
C LEU A 86 8.60 5.42 -0.40
N THR A 87 7.36 5.89 -0.37
CA THR A 87 6.87 6.96 0.53
C THR A 87 5.44 6.62 0.95
N LYS A 88 4.95 7.22 2.04
CA LYS A 88 3.57 6.98 2.51
C LYS A 88 2.56 7.21 1.38
N GLY A 89 1.72 6.21 1.10
CA GLY A 89 0.72 6.24 0.04
C GLY A 89 1.18 5.65 -1.30
N GLN A 90 2.46 5.27 -1.43
CA GLN A 90 2.93 4.46 -2.56
C GLN A 90 2.41 3.01 -2.48
N PRO A 91 2.32 2.30 -3.61
CA PRO A 91 2.06 0.86 -3.59
C PRO A 91 2.99 0.11 -2.61
N TRP A 92 2.45 -0.90 -1.94
CA TRP A 92 3.22 -1.78 -1.06
C TRP A 92 4.08 -2.74 -1.86
N GLN A 93 5.30 -2.95 -1.37
CA GLN A 93 6.25 -3.97 -1.77
C GLN A 93 6.47 -4.88 -0.56
N ILE A 94 5.90 -6.08 -0.61
CA ILE A 94 5.87 -7.04 0.50
C ILE A 94 6.93 -8.10 0.27
N GLU A 95 7.76 -8.32 1.29
CA GLU A 95 8.76 -9.38 1.30
C GLU A 95 8.12 -10.62 1.92
N LEU A 96 8.14 -11.72 1.17
CA LEU A 96 7.64 -13.02 1.58
C LEU A 96 8.71 -14.07 1.26
N SER A 97 9.26 -14.70 2.28
CA SER A 97 10.06 -15.91 2.12
C SER A 97 9.17 -17.14 1.94
N ASP A 98 9.70 -18.20 1.33
CA ASP A 98 8.97 -19.46 1.16
C ASP A 98 8.54 -20.07 2.50
N GLU A 99 9.36 -19.88 3.54
CA GLU A 99 9.05 -20.28 4.91
C GLU A 99 7.85 -19.51 5.46
N GLN A 100 7.83 -18.17 5.32
CA GLN A 100 6.71 -17.35 5.77
C GLN A 100 5.42 -17.69 5.03
N ILE A 101 5.50 -17.93 3.72
CA ILE A 101 4.36 -18.36 2.90
C ILE A 101 3.80 -19.67 3.44
N SER A 102 4.67 -20.66 3.68
CA SER A 102 4.27 -21.98 4.19
C SER A 102 3.61 -21.89 5.57
N GLN A 103 4.23 -21.16 6.50
CA GLN A 103 3.69 -20.96 7.86
C GLN A 103 2.31 -20.28 7.85
N LEU A 104 2.17 -19.18 7.10
CA LEU A 104 0.93 -18.42 7.04
C LEU A 104 -0.19 -19.18 6.33
N ARG A 105 0.12 -19.92 5.26
CA ARG A 105 -0.85 -20.82 4.60
C ARG A 105 -1.35 -21.89 5.56
N ASN A 106 -0.45 -22.56 6.28
CA ASN A 106 -0.83 -23.60 7.25
C ASN A 106 -1.75 -23.04 8.34
N ARG A 107 -1.43 -21.86 8.88
CA ARG A 107 -2.28 -21.17 9.87
C ARG A 107 -3.70 -20.91 9.33
N VAL A 108 -3.80 -20.43 8.08
CA VAL A 108 -5.10 -20.16 7.44
C VAL A 108 -5.90 -21.46 7.29
N GLN A 109 -5.26 -22.57 6.90
CA GLN A 109 -5.93 -23.86 6.76
C GLN A 109 -6.45 -24.39 8.11
N HIS A 110 -5.62 -24.35 9.16
CA HIS A 110 -6.03 -24.78 10.50
C HIS A 110 -7.22 -23.98 11.03
N THR A 111 -7.23 -22.66 10.79
CA THR A 111 -8.32 -21.78 11.24
C THR A 111 -9.63 -22.08 10.51
N LYS A 112 -9.56 -22.39 9.20
CA LYS A 112 -10.74 -22.78 8.41
C LYS A 112 -11.32 -24.10 8.90
N ARG A 113 -10.47 -25.11 9.06
CA ARG A 113 -10.89 -26.46 9.50
C ARG A 113 -11.56 -26.45 10.88
N SER A 114 -10.98 -25.73 11.84
CA SER A 114 -11.57 -25.58 13.17
C SER A 114 -12.96 -24.91 13.14
N LYS A 115 -13.23 -24.03 12.18
CA LYS A 115 -14.54 -23.40 12.02
C LYS A 115 -15.57 -24.35 11.43
N GLU A 116 -15.17 -25.20 10.49
CA GLU A 116 -16.04 -26.23 9.91
C GLU A 116 -16.42 -27.31 10.94
N GLU A 117 -15.48 -27.72 11.78
CA GLU A 117 -15.71 -28.73 12.83
C GLU A 117 -16.61 -28.21 13.98
N ALA A 118 -16.78 -26.89 14.11
CA ALA A 118 -17.58 -26.25 15.16
C ALA A 118 -18.98 -25.80 14.72
N SER A 119 -19.36 -26.05 13.46
CA SER A 119 -20.65 -25.66 12.88
C SER A 119 -21.57 -26.84 12.63
#